data_AF-A0A084W638-F1
#
_entry.id   AF-A0A084W638-F1
#
_cell.length_a   1.000
_cell.length_b   1.000
_cell.length_c   1.000
_cell.angle_alpha   90.00
_cell.angle_beta   90.00
_cell.angle_gamma   90.00
#
_symmetry.space_group_name_H-M   'P 1'
#
loop_
_entity.id
_entity.type
_entity.pdbx_description
1 polymer ?
#
loop_
_entity_poly.entity_id
_entity_poly.type
_entity_poly.pdbx_seq_one_letter_code
_entity_poly.pdbx_strand_id
1 'polypeptide(L)'
;MVRKYLRNFLNPTDFYAAQRPVLRVSFLAGMTPFTVVKGPTDLMMLRCTPFGYINSSLHVILFCSCYVGALLRGETITRFFFQTDISTLGDVLQFTIGITALVMTFFCSIFQRNKLINAFHALASIDRRFKEIGMETNYKSTLHYNLLVMCTKVIISSAYLVLCLAVFISSSTYPNLTTWISFLMPYLMMSMVIVMFLCFVNQTKHRFHLLNKVLKHLRQAVLEKRVSPQRRLSYWHAIKIQRPLGIASVYSNNDKSMPDVVSAVANIQDALCEACSYAEDYFTIQMLTIVTIVFVIVVFNSYYVLDALIGSTSNDTPFSKSQFAVFFLGQATVYGFGVFNIVYGSSSLVRENDNIGVNVHKLLNVATGTDSELAAKLMQLSLQMVHRKVRFSACGLFSLDFTLIFTLVGAATTYLVILIQYELSMDESKHQNIARAFLGNETWN
;
A
#
# COMPACT_ATOMS: atom_id res chain seq x y z
N MET A 1 0.18 -30.12 20.36
CA MET A 1 1.23 -29.30 19.69
C MET A 1 0.67 -28.07 18.97
N VAL A 2 -0.37 -28.22 18.13
CA VAL A 2 -1.00 -27.13 17.34
C VAL A 2 -1.49 -25.95 18.20
N ARG A 3 -2.19 -26.20 19.32
CA ARG A 3 -2.70 -25.13 20.21
C ARG A 3 -1.60 -24.27 20.84
N LYS A 4 -0.45 -24.87 21.20
CA LYS A 4 0.73 -24.15 21.75
C LYS A 4 1.40 -23.32 20.65
N TYR A 5 1.49 -23.85 19.43
CA TYR A 5 2.01 -23.12 18.28
C TYR A 5 1.11 -21.93 17.89
N LEU A 6 -0.22 -22.13 17.86
CA LEU A 6 -1.19 -21.06 17.59
C LEU A 6 -1.14 -19.95 18.66
N ARG A 7 -1.03 -20.34 19.94
CA ARG A 7 -0.90 -19.40 21.05
C ARG A 7 0.38 -18.57 20.99
N ASN A 8 1.48 -19.16 20.57
CA ASN A 8 2.75 -18.46 20.36
C ASN A 8 2.72 -17.58 19.10
N PHE A 9 1.99 -17.99 18.06
CA PHE A 9 1.79 -17.19 16.86
C PHE A 9 0.94 -15.94 17.13
N LEU A 10 -0.12 -16.05 17.95
CA LEU A 10 -1.01 -14.95 18.30
C LEU A 10 -0.47 -13.99 19.38
N ASN A 11 0.65 -14.34 20.03
CA ASN A 11 1.31 -13.51 21.04
C ASN A 11 2.77 -13.25 20.63
N PRO A 12 3.00 -12.29 19.71
CA PRO A 12 4.34 -11.95 19.24
C PRO A 12 5.13 -11.24 20.35
N THR A 13 6.38 -11.68 20.54
CA THR A 13 7.30 -11.14 21.56
C THR A 13 8.26 -10.09 21.02
N ASP A 14 8.44 -10.05 19.70
CA ASP A 14 9.31 -9.11 19.01
C ASP A 14 8.69 -8.60 17.70
N PHE A 15 9.38 -7.63 17.10
CA PHE A 15 9.00 -6.99 15.85
C PHE A 15 8.83 -8.00 14.70
N TYR A 16 9.81 -8.90 14.51
CA TYR A 16 9.80 -9.86 13.40
C TYR A 16 8.73 -10.93 13.55
N ALA A 17 8.39 -11.33 14.78
CA ALA A 17 7.30 -12.23 15.09
C ALA A 17 5.95 -11.63 14.68
N ALA A 18 5.75 -10.32 14.88
CA ALA A 18 4.56 -9.62 14.42
C ALA A 18 4.49 -9.51 12.87
N GLN A 19 5.63 -9.50 12.18
CA GLN A 19 5.73 -9.47 10.71
C GLN A 19 5.68 -10.83 10.04
N ARG A 20 5.90 -11.89 10.81
CA ARG A 20 6.03 -13.26 10.33
C ARG A 20 4.90 -13.72 9.40
N PRO A 21 3.61 -13.40 9.58
CA PRO A 21 2.55 -13.86 8.68
C PRO A 21 2.72 -13.30 7.26
N VAL A 22 2.91 -11.98 7.14
CA VAL A 22 3.08 -11.28 5.87
C VAL A 22 4.32 -11.79 5.15
N LEU A 23 5.43 -11.89 5.88
CA LEU A 23 6.70 -12.36 5.34
C LEU A 23 6.63 -13.82 4.89
N ARG A 24 5.99 -14.70 5.67
CA ARG A 24 5.79 -16.10 5.27
C ARG A 24 4.94 -16.25 4.04
N VAL A 25 3.82 -15.52 3.94
CA VAL A 25 2.96 -15.59 2.76
C VAL A 25 3.69 -15.04 1.53
N SER A 26 4.45 -13.94 1.67
CA SER A 26 5.26 -13.42 0.58
C SER A 26 6.36 -14.38 0.13
N PHE A 27 6.96 -15.10 1.08
CA PHE A 27 7.97 -16.11 0.83
C PHE A 27 7.38 -17.32 0.11
N LEU A 28 6.24 -17.83 0.58
CA LEU A 28 5.53 -18.97 -0.03
C LEU A 28 5.10 -18.66 -1.46
N ALA A 29 4.61 -17.45 -1.72
CA ALA A 29 4.25 -16.98 -3.06
C ALA A 29 5.47 -16.67 -3.96
N GLY A 30 6.70 -16.91 -3.50
CA GLY A 30 7.93 -16.73 -4.29
C GLY A 30 8.36 -15.28 -4.49
N MET A 31 7.73 -14.31 -3.81
CA MET A 31 8.02 -12.88 -4.01
C MET A 31 9.15 -12.35 -3.13
N THR A 32 9.56 -13.08 -2.09
CA THR A 32 10.70 -12.69 -1.24
C THR A 32 11.64 -13.88 -0.99
N PRO A 33 12.97 -13.72 -1.15
CA PRO A 33 13.93 -14.81 -0.98
C PRO A 33 14.40 -14.99 0.48
N PHE A 34 13.85 -14.22 1.42
CA PHE A 34 14.32 -14.16 2.80
C PHE A 34 13.30 -14.71 3.80
N THR A 35 13.80 -15.27 4.89
CA THR A 35 13.00 -15.81 5.98
C THR A 35 13.42 -15.19 7.31
N VAL A 36 12.53 -15.27 8.31
CA VAL A 36 12.84 -14.86 9.68
C VAL A 36 13.61 -15.97 10.38
N VAL A 37 14.85 -15.70 10.76
CA VAL A 37 15.76 -16.65 11.42
C VAL A 37 16.27 -16.04 12.72
N LYS A 38 16.57 -16.87 13.73
CA LYS A 38 17.30 -16.43 14.92
C LYS A 38 18.75 -16.14 14.55
N GLY A 39 19.20 -14.92 14.80
CA GLY A 39 20.60 -14.53 14.65
C GLY A 39 21.49 -15.09 15.76
N PRO A 40 22.82 -14.91 15.63
CA PRO A 40 23.80 -15.40 16.60
C PRO A 40 23.67 -14.75 17.99
N THR A 41 23.05 -13.57 18.08
CA THR A 41 22.77 -12.85 19.33
C THR A 41 21.38 -13.14 19.92
N ASP A 42 20.76 -14.28 19.56
CA ASP A 42 19.37 -14.70 19.89
C ASP A 42 18.25 -13.70 19.47
N LEU A 43 18.61 -12.70 18.66
CA LEU A 43 17.70 -11.72 18.09
C LEU A 43 17.22 -12.20 16.72
N MET A 44 15.92 -12.08 16.44
CA MET A 44 15.38 -12.39 15.12
C MET A 44 15.95 -11.42 14.07
N MET A 45 16.25 -11.94 12.88
CA MET A 45 16.72 -11.18 11.73
C MET A 45 16.20 -11.78 10.42
N LEU A 46 16.20 -10.97 9.35
CA LEU A 46 15.89 -11.46 8.00
C LEU A 46 17.18 -11.96 7.35
N ARG A 47 17.14 -13.20 6.85
CA ARG A 47 18.27 -13.78 6.11
C ARG A 47 17.78 -14.39 4.80
N CYS A 48 18.48 -14.10 3.72
CA CYS A 48 18.26 -14.78 2.44
C CYS A 48 18.66 -16.25 2.56
N THR A 49 17.85 -17.13 2.00
CA THR A 49 18.12 -18.58 2.00
C THR A 49 18.25 -19.06 0.56
N PRO A 50 19.16 -20.02 0.26
CA PRO A 50 19.23 -20.62 -1.07
C PRO A 50 17.88 -21.20 -1.53
N PHE A 51 17.14 -21.80 -0.59
CA PHE A 51 15.79 -22.29 -0.81
C PHE A 51 14.82 -21.18 -1.26
N GLY A 52 14.94 -19.97 -0.71
CA GLY A 52 14.15 -18.81 -1.14
C GLY A 52 14.39 -18.43 -2.60
N TYR A 53 15.64 -18.43 -3.05
CA TYR A 53 15.97 -18.16 -4.45
C TYR A 53 15.45 -19.24 -5.40
N ILE A 54 15.56 -20.50 -5.00
CA ILE A 54 14.98 -21.62 -5.77
C ILE A 54 13.46 -21.45 -5.84
N ASN A 55 12.79 -21.16 -4.72
CA ASN A 55 11.35 -20.96 -4.68
C ASN A 55 10.89 -19.80 -5.59
N SER A 56 11.57 -18.65 -5.51
CA SER A 56 11.29 -17.51 -6.40
C SER A 56 11.49 -17.89 -7.87
N SER A 57 12.58 -18.58 -8.21
CA SER A 57 12.87 -19.00 -9.58
C SER A 57 11.81 -19.97 -10.12
N LEU A 58 11.37 -20.93 -9.31
CA LEU A 58 10.29 -21.86 -9.68
C LEU A 58 8.97 -21.12 -9.94
N HIS A 59 8.63 -20.09 -9.16
CA HIS A 59 7.44 -19.28 -9.39
C HIS A 59 7.53 -18.44 -10.67
N VAL A 60 8.72 -17.90 -11.01
CA VAL A 60 8.96 -17.23 -12.30
C VAL A 60 8.72 -18.20 -13.44
N ILE A 61 9.34 -19.39 -13.39
CA ILE A 61 9.22 -20.40 -14.45
C ILE A 61 7.76 -20.84 -14.60
N LEU A 62 7.07 -21.08 -13.49
CA LEU A 62 5.65 -21.45 -13.50
C LEU A 62 4.82 -20.35 -14.16
N PHE A 63 4.97 -19.10 -13.73
CA PHE A 63 4.25 -17.97 -14.32
C PHE A 63 4.53 -17.85 -15.82
N CYS A 64 5.80 -17.83 -16.21
CA CYS A 64 6.21 -17.75 -17.62
C CYS A 64 5.63 -18.91 -18.43
N SER A 65 5.61 -20.14 -17.89
CA SER A 65 5.06 -21.31 -18.59
C SER A 65 3.54 -21.22 -18.78
N CYS A 66 2.79 -20.80 -17.76
CA CYS A 66 1.34 -20.60 -17.87
C CYS A 66 1.03 -19.48 -18.87
N TYR A 67 1.85 -18.43 -18.84
CA TYR A 67 1.70 -17.26 -19.67
C TYR A 67 1.99 -17.54 -21.15
N VAL A 68 3.11 -18.20 -21.45
CA VAL A 68 3.43 -18.70 -22.79
C VAL A 68 2.37 -19.72 -23.25
N GLY A 69 1.90 -20.59 -22.36
CA GLY A 69 0.80 -21.53 -22.65
C GLY A 69 -0.50 -20.83 -23.05
N ALA A 70 -0.86 -19.73 -22.38
CA ALA A 70 -2.02 -18.91 -22.75
C ALA A 70 -1.83 -18.23 -24.11
N LEU A 71 -0.62 -17.72 -24.40
CA LEU A 71 -0.29 -17.13 -25.71
C LEU A 71 -0.37 -18.14 -26.87
N LEU A 72 0.23 -19.32 -26.70
CA LEU A 72 0.26 -20.36 -27.74
C LEU A 72 -1.13 -20.85 -28.12
N ARG A 73 -2.08 -20.80 -27.17
CA ARG A 73 -3.48 -21.13 -27.42
C ARG A 73 -4.29 -19.97 -27.99
N GLY A 74 -3.75 -18.75 -27.96
CA GLY A 74 -4.48 -17.54 -28.31
C GLY A 74 -5.68 -17.26 -27.39
N GLU A 75 -5.69 -17.83 -26.18
CA GLU A 75 -6.80 -17.72 -25.24
C GLU A 75 -6.47 -16.74 -24.11
N THR A 76 -7.02 -15.54 -24.20
CA THR A 76 -7.01 -14.52 -23.14
C THR A 76 -8.43 -14.32 -22.61
N ILE A 77 -8.56 -13.83 -21.37
CA ILE A 77 -9.88 -13.51 -20.80
C ILE A 77 -10.60 -12.44 -21.64
N THR A 78 -9.85 -11.44 -22.13
CA THR A 78 -10.36 -10.34 -22.96
C THR A 78 -10.89 -10.79 -24.33
N ARG A 79 -10.27 -11.79 -24.96
CA ARG A 79 -10.72 -12.35 -26.25
C ARG A 79 -12.04 -13.13 -26.16
N PHE A 80 -12.42 -13.62 -24.97
CA PHE A 80 -13.74 -14.20 -24.77
C PHE A 80 -14.84 -13.14 -24.83
N PHE A 81 -14.57 -11.91 -24.39
CA PHE A 81 -15.56 -10.82 -24.40
C PHE A 81 -15.69 -10.14 -25.76
N PHE A 82 -14.61 -10.06 -26.54
CA PHE A 82 -14.58 -9.36 -27.83
C PHE A 82 -13.97 -10.24 -28.93
N GLN A 83 -14.63 -10.35 -30.09
CA GLN A 83 -14.07 -10.92 -31.32
C GLN A 83 -13.85 -9.85 -32.40
N THR A 84 -13.39 -8.67 -31.98
CA THR A 84 -13.18 -7.48 -32.86
C THR A 84 -11.75 -6.95 -32.72
N ASP A 85 -11.36 -5.97 -33.53
CA ASP A 85 -10.03 -5.33 -33.41
C ASP A 85 -9.77 -4.75 -32.00
N ILE A 86 -10.84 -4.36 -31.29
CA ILE A 86 -10.80 -3.89 -29.90
C ILE A 86 -10.31 -5.00 -28.95
N SER A 87 -10.61 -6.27 -29.25
CA SER A 87 -10.09 -7.43 -28.49
C SER A 87 -8.58 -7.53 -28.55
N THR A 88 -7.99 -7.23 -29.71
CA THR A 88 -6.54 -7.33 -29.92
C THR A 88 -5.80 -6.28 -29.10
N LEU A 89 -6.37 -5.07 -28.98
CA LEU A 89 -5.84 -4.01 -28.14
C LEU A 89 -5.93 -4.39 -26.65
N GLY A 90 -7.07 -4.93 -26.21
CA GLY A 90 -7.25 -5.43 -24.84
C GLY A 90 -6.29 -6.57 -24.50
N ASP A 91 -6.06 -7.49 -25.43
CA ASP A 91 -5.10 -8.60 -25.30
C ASP A 91 -3.67 -8.08 -25.14
N VAL A 92 -3.22 -7.18 -26.02
CA VAL A 92 -1.88 -6.58 -25.98
C VAL A 92 -1.67 -5.82 -24.67
N LEU A 93 -2.70 -5.12 -24.19
CA LEU A 93 -2.64 -4.34 -22.96
C LEU A 93 -2.55 -5.23 -21.72
N GLN A 94 -3.44 -6.22 -21.60
CA GLN A 94 -3.41 -7.21 -20.51
C GLN A 94 -2.08 -7.99 -20.52
N PHE A 95 -1.57 -8.28 -21.71
CA PHE A 95 -0.28 -8.91 -21.90
C PHE A 95 0.85 -8.02 -21.34
N THR A 96 0.95 -6.80 -21.83
CA THR A 96 1.97 -5.84 -21.42
C THR A 96 1.95 -5.60 -19.90
N ILE A 97 0.76 -5.52 -19.30
CA ILE A 97 0.58 -5.40 -17.84
C ILE A 97 1.14 -6.62 -17.11
N GLY A 98 0.82 -7.84 -17.58
CA GLY A 98 1.29 -9.09 -16.97
C GLY A 98 2.81 -9.19 -16.94
N ILE A 99 3.48 -8.92 -18.07
CA ILE A 99 4.95 -8.92 -18.16
C ILE A 99 5.54 -7.82 -17.28
N THR A 100 4.99 -6.61 -17.34
CA THR A 100 5.51 -5.47 -16.57
C THR A 100 5.45 -5.74 -15.07
N ALA A 101 4.32 -6.27 -14.58
CA ALA A 101 4.15 -6.65 -13.17
C ALA A 101 5.10 -7.79 -12.75
N LEU A 102 5.32 -8.77 -13.63
CA LEU A 102 6.29 -9.85 -13.40
C LEU A 102 7.70 -9.30 -13.24
N VAL A 103 8.18 -8.58 -14.25
CA VAL A 103 9.54 -8.03 -14.30
C VAL A 103 9.78 -7.14 -13.09
N MET A 104 8.85 -6.23 -12.79
CA MET A 104 8.95 -5.34 -11.63
C MET A 104 9.04 -6.12 -10.31
N THR A 105 8.18 -7.10 -10.09
CA THR A 105 8.12 -7.81 -8.79
C THR A 105 9.41 -8.58 -8.55
N PHE A 106 9.88 -9.32 -9.56
CA PHE A 106 11.09 -10.13 -9.44
C PHE A 106 12.36 -9.28 -9.45
N PHE A 107 12.39 -8.18 -10.22
CA PHE A 107 13.49 -7.22 -10.17
C PHE A 107 13.67 -6.65 -8.76
N CYS A 108 12.59 -6.14 -8.14
CA CYS A 108 12.67 -5.62 -6.77
C CYS A 108 12.99 -6.72 -5.74
N SER A 109 12.42 -7.92 -5.91
CA SER A 109 12.67 -9.08 -5.02
C SER A 109 14.12 -9.53 -5.02
N ILE A 110 14.78 -9.52 -6.17
CA ILE A 110 16.17 -10.00 -6.31
C ILE A 110 17.14 -8.85 -6.04
N PHE A 111 17.02 -7.73 -6.75
CA PHE A 111 18.04 -6.67 -6.75
C PHE A 111 17.87 -5.66 -5.61
N GLN A 112 16.65 -5.40 -5.14
CA GLN A 112 16.39 -4.37 -4.13
C GLN A 112 16.14 -4.92 -2.71
N ARG A 113 16.21 -6.25 -2.52
CA ARG A 113 15.96 -6.92 -1.23
C ARG A 113 16.69 -6.31 -0.03
N ASN A 114 17.92 -5.85 -0.22
CA ASN A 114 18.74 -5.30 0.87
C ASN A 114 18.12 -4.02 1.43
N LYS A 115 17.50 -3.20 0.58
CA LYS A 115 16.80 -1.98 1.00
C LYS A 115 15.62 -2.31 1.92
N LEU A 116 14.82 -3.32 1.55
CA LEU A 116 13.70 -3.78 2.37
C LEU A 116 14.16 -4.36 3.71
N ILE A 117 15.22 -5.19 3.69
CA ILE A 117 15.81 -5.76 4.92
C ILE A 117 16.31 -4.64 5.83
N ASN A 118 17.00 -3.64 5.28
CA ASN A 118 17.50 -2.49 6.02
C ASN A 118 16.34 -1.68 6.64
N ALA A 119 15.23 -1.49 5.91
CA ALA A 119 14.05 -0.80 6.42
C ALA A 119 13.42 -1.54 7.62
N PHE A 120 13.25 -2.87 7.54
CA PHE A 120 12.75 -3.66 8.66
C PHE A 120 13.73 -3.70 9.83
N HIS A 121 15.04 -3.79 9.56
CA HIS A 121 16.07 -3.77 10.61
C HIS A 121 16.13 -2.41 11.32
N ALA A 122 16.02 -1.31 10.58
CA ALA A 122 15.93 0.04 11.14
C ALA A 122 14.74 0.14 12.10
N LEU A 123 13.54 -0.28 11.68
CA LEU A 123 12.36 -0.31 12.56
C LEU A 123 12.54 -1.20 13.81
N ALA A 124 13.18 -2.37 13.68
CA ALA A 124 13.46 -3.25 14.80
C ALA A 124 14.46 -2.63 15.80
N SER A 125 15.44 -1.86 15.31
CA SER A 125 16.43 -1.17 16.14
C SER A 125 15.81 -0.01 16.93
N ILE A 126 14.85 0.69 16.32
CA ILE A 126 14.11 1.80 16.94
C ILE A 126 13.33 1.33 18.18
N ASP A 127 12.79 0.10 18.16
CA ASP A 127 12.07 -0.45 19.32
C ASP A 127 12.97 -0.58 20.56
N ARG A 128 14.28 -0.78 20.38
CA ARG A 128 15.24 -0.79 21.50
C ARG A 128 15.39 0.59 22.11
N ARG A 129 15.49 1.62 21.26
CA ARG A 129 15.54 3.02 21.69
C ARG A 129 14.25 3.45 22.40
N PHE A 130 13.09 2.96 21.98
CA PHE A 130 11.84 3.19 22.72
C PHE A 130 11.85 2.56 24.11
N LYS A 131 12.39 1.33 24.26
CA LYS A 131 12.53 0.68 25.57
C LYS A 131 13.43 1.46 26.53
N GLU A 132 14.49 2.09 26.03
CA GLU A 132 15.37 2.96 26.84
C GLU A 132 14.64 4.19 27.42
N ILE A 133 13.55 4.63 26.79
CA ILE A 133 12.67 5.73 27.25
C ILE A 133 11.50 5.19 28.08
N GLY A 134 11.45 3.87 28.34
CA GLY A 134 10.38 3.22 29.09
C GLY A 134 9.08 3.07 28.30
N MET A 135 9.14 3.15 26.98
CA MET A 135 7.99 2.97 26.09
C MET A 135 8.03 1.59 25.45
N GLU A 136 7.02 0.77 25.71
CA GLU A 136 6.88 -0.54 25.07
C GLU A 136 6.00 -0.48 23.83
N THR A 137 6.46 -1.11 22.75
CA THR A 137 5.70 -1.27 21.51
C THR A 137 4.75 -2.47 21.62
N ASN A 138 3.46 -2.27 21.35
CA ASN A 138 2.47 -3.35 21.36
C ASN A 138 2.54 -4.19 20.06
N TYR A 139 3.32 -5.26 20.10
CA TYR A 139 3.47 -6.19 18.97
C TYR A 139 2.18 -6.94 18.63
N LYS A 140 1.30 -7.19 19.62
CA LYS A 140 0.03 -7.88 19.40
C LYS A 140 -0.90 -7.05 18.53
N SER A 141 -1.02 -5.75 18.79
CA SER A 141 -1.80 -4.83 17.95
C SER A 141 -1.27 -4.79 16.51
N THR A 142 0.06 -4.76 16.36
CA THR A 142 0.72 -4.82 15.04
C THR A 142 0.37 -6.10 14.28
N LEU A 143 0.42 -7.25 14.94
CA LEU A 143 0.05 -8.53 14.33
C LEU A 143 -1.42 -8.57 13.91
N HIS A 144 -2.34 -8.08 14.76
CA HIS A 144 -3.77 -8.06 14.42
C HIS A 144 -4.05 -7.16 13.21
N TYR A 145 -3.39 -6.00 13.12
CA TYR A 145 -3.50 -5.15 11.95
C TYR A 145 -2.96 -5.84 10.68
N ASN A 146 -1.80 -6.48 10.76
CA ASN A 146 -1.23 -7.22 9.64
C ASN A 146 -2.17 -8.34 9.15
N LEU A 147 -2.73 -9.12 10.09
CA LEU A 147 -3.72 -10.15 9.77
C LEU A 147 -5.00 -9.55 9.18
N LEU A 148 -5.48 -8.42 9.71
CA LEU A 148 -6.64 -7.72 9.18
C LEU A 148 -6.42 -7.30 7.72
N VAL A 149 -5.30 -6.65 7.41
CA VAL A 149 -4.98 -6.22 6.03
C VAL A 149 -4.89 -7.43 5.08
N MET A 150 -4.23 -8.50 5.51
CA MET A 150 -4.14 -9.74 4.72
C MET A 150 -5.51 -10.37 4.49
N CYS A 151 -6.33 -10.51 5.53
CA CYS A 151 -7.68 -11.06 5.44
C CYS A 151 -8.56 -10.21 4.51
N THR A 152 -8.55 -8.88 4.67
CA THR A 152 -9.29 -7.97 3.78
C THR A 152 -8.86 -8.15 2.32
N LYS A 153 -7.55 -8.29 2.06
CA LYS A 153 -7.05 -8.51 0.69
C LYS A 153 -7.42 -9.88 0.12
N VAL A 154 -7.43 -10.93 0.94
CA VAL A 154 -7.92 -12.25 0.54
C VAL A 154 -9.41 -12.19 0.22
N ILE A 155 -10.23 -11.55 1.06
CA ILE A 155 -11.67 -11.39 0.86
C ILE A 155 -11.97 -10.64 -0.45
N ILE A 156 -11.29 -9.52 -0.70
CA ILE A 156 -11.46 -8.75 -1.95
C ILE A 156 -11.05 -9.61 -3.16
N SER A 157 -9.94 -10.33 -3.06
CA SER A 157 -9.45 -11.18 -4.15
C SER A 157 -10.38 -12.36 -4.42
N SER A 158 -10.94 -12.99 -3.38
CA SER A 158 -11.92 -14.06 -3.53
C SER A 158 -13.25 -13.54 -4.07
N ALA A 159 -13.72 -12.38 -3.62
CA ALA A 159 -14.93 -11.76 -4.13
C ALA A 159 -14.80 -11.42 -5.62
N TYR A 160 -13.64 -10.89 -6.02
CA TYR A 160 -13.33 -10.62 -7.42
C TYR A 160 -13.27 -11.91 -8.25
N LEU A 161 -12.62 -12.97 -7.75
CA LEU A 161 -12.58 -14.26 -8.43
C LEU A 161 -13.99 -14.85 -8.60
N VAL A 162 -14.83 -14.81 -7.56
CA VAL A 162 -16.23 -15.26 -7.61
C VAL A 162 -17.02 -14.45 -8.62
N LEU A 163 -16.83 -13.12 -8.68
CA LEU A 163 -17.47 -12.26 -9.67
C LEU A 163 -17.08 -12.69 -11.10
N CYS A 164 -15.78 -12.88 -11.37
CA CYS A 164 -15.31 -13.33 -12.68
C CYS A 164 -15.90 -14.70 -13.03
N LEU A 165 -15.84 -15.68 -12.11
CA LEU A 165 -16.39 -17.02 -12.34
C LEU A 165 -17.90 -17.00 -12.60
N ALA A 166 -18.67 -16.18 -11.86
CA ALA A 166 -20.11 -16.05 -12.05
C ALA A 166 -20.45 -15.52 -13.46
N VAL A 167 -19.69 -14.56 -13.98
CA VAL A 167 -19.85 -14.02 -15.34
C VAL A 167 -19.58 -15.09 -16.40
N PHE A 168 -18.51 -15.87 -16.24
CA PHE A 168 -18.14 -16.93 -17.19
C PHE A 168 -19.09 -18.15 -17.13
N ILE A 169 -19.53 -18.56 -15.95
CA ILE A 169 -20.51 -19.65 -15.79
C ILE A 169 -21.86 -19.24 -16.39
N SER A 170 -22.31 -18.01 -16.15
CA SER A 170 -23.58 -17.52 -16.68
C SER A 170 -23.60 -17.38 -18.20
N SER A 171 -22.43 -17.31 -18.85
CA SER A 171 -22.27 -17.26 -20.31
C SER A 171 -21.90 -18.63 -20.90
N SER A 172 -21.96 -19.70 -20.10
CA SER A 172 -21.61 -21.07 -20.51
C SER A 172 -20.23 -21.20 -21.18
N THR A 173 -19.29 -20.31 -20.82
CA THR A 173 -17.95 -20.25 -21.38
C THR A 173 -16.92 -20.60 -20.31
N TYR A 174 -16.03 -21.54 -20.60
CA TYR A 174 -15.08 -22.08 -19.62
C TYR A 174 -13.64 -21.87 -20.06
N PRO A 175 -12.96 -20.81 -19.58
CA PRO A 175 -11.55 -20.59 -19.89
C PRO A 175 -10.66 -21.68 -19.29
N ASN A 176 -9.59 -22.01 -19.99
CA ASN A 176 -8.58 -22.96 -19.50
C ASN A 176 -7.89 -22.45 -18.22
N LEU A 177 -7.39 -23.39 -17.41
CA LEU A 177 -6.69 -23.08 -16.16
C LEU A 177 -5.46 -22.17 -16.38
N THR A 178 -4.73 -22.37 -17.48
CA THR A 178 -3.56 -21.54 -17.86
C THR A 178 -3.94 -20.08 -18.10
N THR A 179 -5.11 -19.84 -18.68
CA THR A 179 -5.64 -18.49 -18.94
C THR A 179 -6.07 -17.82 -17.64
N TRP A 180 -6.71 -18.55 -16.73
CA TRP A 180 -7.05 -18.04 -15.39
C TRP A 180 -5.81 -17.67 -14.58
N ILE A 181 -4.79 -18.54 -14.57
CA ILE A 181 -3.54 -18.27 -13.85
C ILE A 181 -2.84 -17.03 -14.43
N SER A 182 -2.76 -16.93 -15.76
CA SER A 182 -2.12 -15.79 -16.44
C SER A 182 -2.83 -14.46 -16.16
N PHE A 183 -4.15 -14.48 -15.99
CA PHE A 183 -4.94 -13.30 -15.64
C PHE A 183 -4.84 -12.93 -14.15
N LEU A 184 -4.93 -13.92 -13.25
CA LEU A 184 -5.05 -13.67 -11.81
C LEU A 184 -3.68 -13.43 -11.13
N MET A 185 -2.61 -14.06 -11.61
CA MET A 185 -1.30 -13.98 -10.97
C MET A 185 -0.72 -12.56 -10.91
N PRO A 186 -0.74 -11.74 -11.98
CA PRO A 186 -0.25 -10.35 -11.91
C PRO A 186 -0.98 -9.55 -10.84
N TYR A 187 -2.31 -9.71 -10.76
CA TYR A 187 -3.12 -9.07 -9.73
C TYR A 187 -2.69 -9.49 -8.31
N LEU A 188 -2.50 -10.79 -8.07
CA LEU A 188 -2.09 -11.30 -6.75
C LEU A 188 -0.70 -10.79 -6.34
N MET A 189 0.25 -10.73 -7.28
CA MET A 189 1.60 -10.20 -7.04
C MET A 189 1.55 -8.72 -6.63
N MET A 190 0.80 -7.90 -7.38
CA MET A 190 0.61 -6.48 -7.08
C MET A 190 -0.11 -6.27 -5.74
N SER A 191 -1.15 -7.07 -5.47
CA SER A 191 -1.88 -7.05 -4.20
C SER A 191 -0.96 -7.33 -3.00
N MET A 192 -0.05 -8.30 -3.13
CA MET A 192 0.91 -8.63 -2.08
C MET A 192 1.96 -7.54 -1.87
N VAL A 193 2.42 -6.88 -2.93
CA VAL A 193 3.29 -5.69 -2.80
C VAL A 193 2.57 -4.58 -2.02
N ILE A 194 1.28 -4.33 -2.32
CA ILE A 194 0.47 -3.36 -1.58
C ILE A 194 0.33 -3.77 -0.11
N VAL A 195 0.09 -5.05 0.20
CA VAL A 195 0.04 -5.54 1.59
C VAL A 195 1.35 -5.26 2.32
N MET A 196 2.51 -5.60 1.72
CA MET A 196 3.81 -5.36 2.33
C MET A 196 4.04 -3.87 2.61
N PHE A 197 3.69 -3.00 1.67
CA PHE A 197 3.78 -1.55 1.84
C PHE A 197 2.89 -1.05 2.99
N LEU A 198 1.61 -1.43 3.01
CA LEU A 198 0.67 -1.01 4.05
C LEU A 198 1.09 -1.48 5.44
N CYS A 199 1.60 -2.72 5.55
CA CYS A 199 2.14 -3.23 6.80
C CYS A 199 3.32 -2.39 7.29
N PHE A 200 4.28 -2.08 6.42
CA PHE A 200 5.43 -1.23 6.76
C PHE A 200 5.00 0.18 7.19
N VAL A 201 4.14 0.81 6.40
CA VAL A 201 3.62 2.14 6.66
C VAL A 201 2.88 2.19 7.98
N ASN A 202 1.99 1.24 8.27
CA ASN A 202 1.26 1.23 9.53
C ASN A 202 2.18 1.07 10.75
N GLN A 203 3.23 0.25 10.65
CA GLN A 203 4.21 0.08 11.72
C GLN A 203 5.02 1.34 12.00
N THR A 204 5.39 2.05 10.95
CA THR A 204 6.12 3.29 11.05
C THR A 204 5.23 4.40 11.62
N LYS A 205 3.99 4.49 11.12
CA LYS A 205 2.94 5.37 11.65
C LYS A 205 2.71 5.13 13.15
N HIS A 206 2.62 3.88 13.59
CA HIS A 206 2.47 3.56 15.02
C HIS A 206 3.63 4.12 15.85
N ARG A 207 4.87 4.10 15.36
CA ARG A 207 6.03 4.66 16.08
C ARG A 207 6.04 6.18 16.09
N PHE A 208 5.64 6.84 15.00
CA PHE A 208 5.39 8.29 15.02
C PHE A 208 4.30 8.65 16.03
N HIS A 209 3.25 7.83 16.14
CA HIS A 209 2.21 8.01 17.14
C HIS A 209 2.74 7.89 18.58
N LEU A 210 3.66 6.94 18.84
CA LEU A 210 4.33 6.83 20.14
C LEU A 210 5.17 8.07 20.45
N LEU A 211 5.90 8.64 19.48
CA LEU A 211 6.62 9.91 19.66
C LEU A 211 5.68 11.06 20.01
N ASN A 212 4.57 11.20 19.27
CA ASN A 212 3.53 12.19 19.57
C ASN A 212 2.99 12.03 20.99
N LYS A 213 2.78 10.78 21.43
CA LYS A 213 2.34 10.47 22.78
C LYS A 213 3.37 10.91 23.82
N VAL A 214 4.65 10.61 23.65
CA VAL A 214 5.73 11.05 24.54
C VAL A 214 5.77 12.58 24.67
N LEU A 215 5.71 13.31 23.57
CA LEU A 215 5.71 14.78 23.57
C LEU A 215 4.48 15.38 24.30
N LYS A 216 3.30 14.79 24.12
CA LYS A 216 2.09 15.20 24.84
C LYS A 216 2.23 14.99 26.35
N HIS A 217 2.84 13.89 26.78
CA HIS A 217 3.11 13.62 28.19
C HIS A 217 4.16 14.55 28.78
N LEU A 218 5.25 14.84 28.05
CA LEU A 218 6.24 15.85 28.44
C LEU A 218 5.56 17.20 28.69
N ARG A 219 4.68 17.63 27.78
CA ARG A 219 3.93 18.89 27.93
C ARG A 219 3.05 18.91 29.17
N GLN A 220 2.36 17.81 29.45
CA GLN A 220 1.53 17.69 30.65
C GLN A 220 2.38 17.81 31.92
N ALA A 221 3.54 17.13 31.97
CA ALA A 221 4.43 17.18 33.12
C ALA A 221 5.05 18.57 33.35
N VAL A 222 5.39 19.30 32.28
CA VAL A 222 5.86 20.71 32.41
C VAL A 222 4.73 21.61 32.91
N LEU A 223 3.50 21.42 32.41
CA LEU A 223 2.35 22.20 32.86
C LEU A 223 2.04 21.97 34.34
N GLU A 224 2.13 20.72 34.81
CA GLU A 224 1.97 20.35 36.21
C GLU A 224 3.03 20.99 37.12
N LYS A 225 4.29 21.09 36.67
CA LYS A 225 5.34 21.83 37.41
C LYS A 225 5.05 23.33 37.54
N ARG A 226 4.37 23.93 36.56
CA ARG A 226 4.03 25.36 36.55
C ARG A 226 2.89 25.72 37.50
N VAL A 227 1.98 24.77 37.79
CA VAL A 227 0.85 24.96 38.71
C VAL A 227 1.26 24.49 40.11
N SER A 228 1.68 25.43 40.95
CA SER A 228 2.15 25.22 42.34
C SER A 228 1.18 24.43 43.24
N PRO A 229 1.65 23.88 44.40
CA PRO A 229 1.02 22.76 45.11
C PRO A 229 -0.39 23.03 45.68
N GLN A 230 -0.77 24.30 45.86
CA GLN A 230 -1.94 24.71 46.65
C GLN A 230 -3.29 24.45 45.94
N ARG A 231 -3.28 24.28 44.61
CA ARG A 231 -4.48 23.89 43.82
C ARG A 231 -4.60 22.38 43.57
N ARG A 232 -3.75 21.54 44.19
CA ARG A 232 -3.79 20.07 44.03
C ARG A 232 -5.09 19.41 44.48
N LEU A 233 -5.89 19.95 45.40
CA LEU A 233 -7.09 19.21 45.84
C LEU A 233 -8.31 19.39 44.92
N SER A 234 -8.49 20.57 44.33
CA SER A 234 -9.71 20.88 43.55
C SER A 234 -9.66 20.29 42.14
N TYR A 235 -8.48 20.25 41.51
CA TYR A 235 -8.31 19.75 40.14
C TYR A 235 -8.41 18.21 40.03
N TRP A 236 -7.99 17.46 41.07
CA TRP A 236 -7.95 15.99 41.03
C TRP A 236 -9.31 15.32 41.15
N HIS A 237 -10.33 16.02 41.66
CA HIS A 237 -11.71 15.52 41.65
C HIS A 237 -12.34 15.57 40.25
N ALA A 238 -11.91 16.49 39.39
CA ALA A 238 -12.43 16.62 38.02
C ALA A 238 -11.74 15.68 37.00
N ILE A 239 -10.51 15.22 37.26
CA ILE A 239 -9.70 14.38 36.35
C ILE A 239 -9.53 12.96 36.91
N LYS A 240 -10.60 12.36 37.44
CA LYS A 240 -10.62 10.93 37.82
C LYS A 240 -10.85 10.00 36.61
N ILE A 241 -11.11 10.56 35.43
CA ILE A 241 -11.30 9.83 34.19
C ILE A 241 -10.04 10.02 33.34
N GLN A 242 -9.31 8.93 33.09
CA GLN A 242 -8.02 8.83 32.36
C GLN A 242 -6.72 8.93 33.19
N ARG A 243 -6.46 7.93 34.03
CA ARG A 243 -5.11 7.34 34.09
C ARG A 243 -5.04 6.11 33.19
N PRO A 244 -4.51 6.21 31.96
CA PRO A 244 -3.94 5.05 31.29
C PRO A 244 -2.44 5.28 31.03
N LEU A 245 -1.64 4.34 31.52
CA LEU A 245 -0.19 4.17 31.42
C LEU A 245 0.69 4.96 32.41
N GLY A 246 1.48 4.19 33.16
CA GLY A 246 2.36 4.58 34.27
C GLY A 246 3.58 5.43 33.89
N ILE A 247 3.42 6.52 33.17
CA ILE A 247 4.53 7.45 32.90
C ILE A 247 4.93 8.25 34.15
N ALA A 248 4.02 8.42 35.12
CA ALA A 248 4.39 8.93 36.44
C ALA A 248 5.44 8.05 37.14
N SER A 249 5.50 6.73 36.84
CA SER A 249 6.57 5.85 37.31
C SER A 249 7.85 5.94 36.48
N VAL A 250 7.77 6.37 35.21
CA VAL A 250 8.94 6.57 34.33
C VAL A 250 9.79 7.75 34.78
N TYR A 251 9.17 8.84 35.26
CA TYR A 251 9.88 9.98 35.85
C TYR A 251 10.29 9.78 37.31
N SER A 252 9.69 8.80 38.02
CA SER A 252 10.00 8.54 39.43
C SER A 252 11.06 7.46 39.64
N ASN A 253 11.30 6.59 38.65
CA ASN A 253 12.22 5.44 38.79
C ASN A 253 13.46 5.48 37.89
N ASN A 254 13.56 6.39 36.92
CA ASN A 254 14.75 6.56 36.09
C ASN A 254 15.23 8.03 36.17
N ASP A 255 16.50 8.24 36.53
CA ASP A 255 17.21 9.53 36.67
C ASP A 255 17.30 10.38 35.38
N LYS A 256 16.48 10.14 34.34
CA LYS A 256 16.58 10.85 33.06
C LYS A 256 15.87 12.20 33.10
N SER A 257 16.60 13.26 32.77
CA SER A 257 16.05 14.62 32.70
C SER A 257 15.10 14.78 31.50
N MET A 258 14.18 15.75 31.56
CA MET A 258 13.28 16.06 30.44
C MET A 258 14.03 16.42 29.15
N PRO A 259 15.12 17.23 29.19
CA PRO A 259 15.99 17.45 28.03
C PRO A 259 16.55 16.17 27.40
N ASP A 260 16.98 15.20 28.21
CA ASP A 260 17.52 13.91 27.71
C ASP A 260 16.45 13.13 26.94
N VAL A 261 15.21 13.13 27.43
CA VAL A 261 14.08 12.48 26.75
C VAL A 261 13.80 13.16 25.41
N VAL A 262 13.87 14.49 25.34
CA VAL A 262 13.72 15.22 24.06
C VAL A 262 14.85 14.89 23.09
N SER A 263 16.09 14.78 23.58
CA SER A 263 17.22 14.34 22.77
C SER A 263 17.03 12.92 22.23
N ALA A 264 16.46 12.01 23.04
CA ALA A 264 16.15 10.66 22.62
C ALA A 264 15.00 10.63 21.59
N VAL A 265 13.97 11.48 21.75
CA VAL A 265 12.90 11.67 20.76
C VAL A 265 13.47 12.16 19.43
N ALA A 266 14.40 13.12 19.44
CA ALA A 266 15.06 13.61 18.22
C ALA A 266 15.82 12.50 17.49
N ASN A 267 16.59 11.71 18.24
CA ASN A 267 17.32 10.56 17.70
C ASN A 267 16.39 9.48 17.10
N ILE A 268 15.24 9.22 17.74
CA ILE A 268 14.25 8.26 17.23
C ILE A 268 13.54 8.81 15.99
N GLN A 269 13.18 10.09 15.97
CA GLN A 269 12.57 10.74 14.80
C GLN A 269 13.51 10.64 13.58
N ASP A 270 14.79 10.90 13.80
CA ASP A 270 15.83 10.81 12.77
C ASP A 270 15.91 9.40 12.15
N ALA A 271 15.97 8.39 13.01
CA ALA A 271 16.03 6.98 12.61
C ALA A 271 14.72 6.50 11.94
N LEU A 272 13.56 7.02 12.36
CA LEU A 272 12.28 6.73 11.70
C LEU A 272 12.24 7.33 10.29
N CYS A 273 12.73 8.56 10.12
CA CYS A 273 12.88 9.14 8.79
C CYS A 273 13.84 8.34 7.91
N GLU A 274 14.95 7.83 8.46
CA GLU A 274 15.87 6.96 7.73
C GLU A 274 15.19 5.64 7.30
N ALA A 275 14.41 5.02 8.19
CA ALA A 275 13.64 3.82 7.87
C ALA A 275 12.61 4.10 6.75
N CYS A 276 11.96 5.26 6.78
CA CYS A 276 11.09 5.70 5.68
C CYS A 276 11.85 5.84 4.37
N SER A 277 13.05 6.42 4.37
CA SER A 277 13.86 6.57 3.15
C SER A 277 14.28 5.22 2.56
N TYR A 278 14.70 4.25 3.39
CA TYR A 278 14.99 2.89 2.91
C TYR A 278 13.77 2.20 2.28
N ALA A 279 12.59 2.42 2.86
CA ALA A 279 11.36 1.88 2.33
C ALA A 279 10.90 2.60 1.06
N GLU A 280 11.02 3.93 1.00
CA GLU A 280 10.76 4.71 -0.20
C GLU A 280 11.64 4.19 -1.34
N ASP A 281 12.95 4.09 -1.14
CA ASP A 281 13.90 3.59 -2.13
C ASP A 281 13.64 2.17 -2.65
N TYR A 282 12.95 1.34 -1.86
CA TYR A 282 12.54 -0.01 -2.24
C TYR A 282 11.20 0.00 -2.99
N PHE A 283 10.19 0.69 -2.45
CA PHE A 283 8.84 0.69 -3.01
C PHE A 283 8.69 1.65 -4.18
N THR A 284 9.62 2.57 -4.43
CA THR A 284 9.46 3.66 -5.39
C THR A 284 9.14 3.19 -6.82
N ILE A 285 9.91 2.22 -7.35
CA ILE A 285 9.69 1.64 -8.69
C ILE A 285 8.40 0.82 -8.70
N GLN A 286 8.12 0.11 -7.60
CA GLN A 286 6.92 -0.71 -7.48
C GLN A 286 5.68 0.17 -7.54
N MET A 287 5.61 1.23 -6.72
CA MET A 287 4.48 2.15 -6.65
C MET A 287 4.25 2.88 -7.98
N LEU A 288 5.32 3.32 -8.65
CA LEU A 288 5.23 3.88 -10.00
C LEU A 288 4.53 2.89 -10.94
N THR A 289 5.03 1.66 -11.00
CA THR A 289 4.50 0.61 -11.87
C THR A 289 3.06 0.25 -11.53
N ILE A 290 2.72 0.11 -10.24
CA ILE A 290 1.36 -0.19 -9.78
C ILE A 290 0.39 0.90 -10.19
N VAL A 291 0.73 2.16 -9.91
CA VAL A 291 -0.14 3.30 -10.19
C VAL A 291 -0.34 3.47 -11.70
N THR A 292 0.70 3.32 -12.52
CA THR A 292 0.59 3.39 -13.98
C THR A 292 -0.27 2.26 -14.54
N ILE A 293 -0.06 1.01 -14.10
CA ILE A 293 -0.89 -0.13 -14.53
C ILE A 293 -2.35 0.09 -14.15
N VAL A 294 -2.62 0.50 -12.91
CA VAL A 294 -3.99 0.75 -12.45
C VAL A 294 -4.64 1.89 -13.24
N PHE A 295 -3.90 2.98 -13.52
CA PHE A 295 -4.40 4.09 -14.32
C PHE A 295 -4.86 3.63 -15.70
N VAL A 296 -4.02 2.87 -16.40
CA VAL A 296 -4.33 2.30 -17.71
C VAL A 296 -5.56 1.39 -17.62
N ILE A 297 -5.59 0.44 -16.68
CA ILE A 297 -6.74 -0.46 -16.48
C ILE A 297 -8.03 0.34 -16.24
N VAL A 298 -8.00 1.35 -15.37
CA VAL A 298 -9.18 2.15 -15.04
C VAL A 298 -9.69 2.91 -16.26
N VAL A 299 -8.81 3.51 -17.07
CA VAL A 299 -9.20 4.23 -18.30
C VAL A 299 -9.85 3.26 -19.29
N PHE A 300 -9.19 2.15 -19.62
CA PHE A 300 -9.69 1.19 -20.60
C PHE A 300 -10.99 0.52 -20.14
N ASN A 301 -11.06 0.11 -18.87
CA ASN A 301 -12.27 -0.49 -18.32
C ASN A 301 -13.43 0.50 -18.27
N SER A 302 -13.18 1.77 -17.97
CA SER A 302 -14.23 2.80 -17.97
C SER A 302 -14.74 3.06 -19.38
N TYR A 303 -13.84 3.08 -20.38
CA TYR A 303 -14.21 3.16 -21.79
C TYR A 303 -15.09 1.98 -22.20
N TYR A 304 -14.67 0.74 -21.90
CA TYR A 304 -15.45 -0.46 -22.18
C TYR A 304 -16.83 -0.45 -21.53
N VAL A 305 -16.93 -0.02 -20.27
CA VAL A 305 -18.23 0.11 -19.59
C VAL A 305 -19.12 1.14 -20.29
N LEU A 306 -18.57 2.27 -20.73
CA LEU A 306 -19.35 3.29 -21.44
C LEU A 306 -19.78 2.85 -22.83
N ASP A 307 -18.89 2.23 -23.61
CA ASP A 307 -19.23 1.63 -24.90
C ASP A 307 -20.36 0.59 -24.73
N ALA A 308 -20.27 -0.29 -23.74
CA ALA A 308 -21.34 -1.26 -23.48
C ALA A 308 -22.69 -0.63 -23.05
N LEU A 309 -22.67 0.55 -22.42
CA LEU A 309 -23.88 1.27 -22.00
C LEU A 309 -24.51 2.12 -23.12
N ILE A 310 -23.69 2.69 -24.01
CA ILE A 310 -24.11 3.64 -25.05
C ILE A 310 -24.28 2.92 -26.41
N GLY A 311 -23.43 1.95 -26.70
CA GLY A 311 -23.35 1.25 -27.97
C GLY A 311 -24.58 0.37 -28.25
N SER A 312 -25.10 0.46 -29.47
CA SER A 312 -26.14 -0.40 -30.04
C SER A 312 -25.57 -1.74 -30.53
N THR A 313 -24.52 -2.26 -29.89
CA THR A 313 -23.80 -3.46 -30.34
C THR A 313 -24.75 -4.64 -30.54
N SER A 314 -24.64 -5.25 -31.73
CA SER A 314 -25.39 -6.41 -32.20
C SER A 314 -25.12 -7.64 -31.34
N ASN A 315 -26.15 -8.50 -31.24
CA ASN A 315 -26.25 -9.67 -30.35
C ASN A 315 -25.26 -10.83 -30.61
N ASP A 316 -24.11 -10.60 -31.24
CA ASP A 316 -23.24 -11.69 -31.72
C ASP A 316 -22.21 -12.20 -30.70
N THR A 317 -22.22 -11.69 -29.45
CA THR A 317 -21.34 -12.19 -28.37
C THR A 317 -22.09 -13.07 -27.38
N PRO A 318 -21.44 -14.12 -26.82
CA PRO A 318 -22.03 -15.00 -25.81
C PRO A 318 -22.28 -14.30 -24.45
N PHE A 319 -21.76 -13.08 -24.26
CA PHE A 319 -21.91 -12.28 -23.05
C PHE A 319 -23.01 -11.22 -23.21
N SER A 320 -23.85 -11.08 -22.20
CA SER A 320 -24.80 -9.96 -22.13
C SER A 320 -24.06 -8.65 -21.81
N LYS A 321 -24.57 -7.52 -22.32
CA LYS A 321 -24.05 -6.17 -22.03
C LYS A 321 -23.91 -5.90 -20.53
N SER A 322 -24.83 -6.40 -19.72
CA SER A 322 -24.79 -6.24 -18.27
C SER A 322 -23.66 -7.04 -17.61
N GLN A 323 -23.45 -8.30 -18.03
CA GLN A 323 -22.37 -9.16 -17.54
C GLN A 323 -21.01 -8.57 -17.89
N PHE A 324 -20.89 -8.06 -19.11
CA PHE A 324 -19.73 -7.34 -19.61
C PHE A 324 -19.42 -6.13 -18.72
N ALA A 325 -20.38 -5.22 -18.53
CA ALA A 325 -20.19 -4.01 -17.73
C ALA A 325 -19.81 -4.34 -16.28
N VAL A 326 -20.44 -5.36 -15.68
CA VAL A 326 -20.15 -5.82 -14.32
C VAL A 326 -18.71 -6.32 -14.17
N PHE A 327 -18.18 -7.05 -15.15
CA PHE A 327 -16.80 -7.55 -15.13
C PHE A 327 -15.78 -6.40 -15.10
N PHE A 328 -15.87 -5.46 -16.05
CA PHE A 328 -14.92 -4.35 -16.19
C PHE A 328 -15.05 -3.34 -15.05
N LEU A 329 -16.27 -3.05 -14.59
CA LEU A 329 -16.52 -2.20 -13.43
C LEU A 329 -15.97 -2.83 -12.14
N GLY A 330 -16.15 -4.15 -11.97
CA GLY A 330 -15.58 -4.89 -10.84
C GLY A 330 -14.05 -4.82 -10.83
N GLN A 331 -13.42 -5.03 -12.00
CA GLN A 331 -11.97 -4.90 -12.15
C GLN A 331 -11.49 -3.47 -11.86
N ALA A 332 -12.12 -2.44 -12.45
CA ALA A 332 -11.77 -1.04 -12.19
C ALA A 332 -11.87 -0.69 -10.70
N THR A 333 -12.93 -1.16 -10.03
CA THR A 333 -13.16 -0.94 -8.60
C THR A 333 -12.07 -1.57 -7.73
N VAL A 334 -11.75 -2.85 -7.98
CA VAL A 334 -10.76 -3.60 -7.19
C VAL A 334 -9.36 -3.00 -7.33
N TYR A 335 -8.95 -2.64 -8.55
CA TYR A 335 -7.65 -2.03 -8.83
C TYR A 335 -7.58 -0.59 -8.28
N GLY A 336 -8.63 0.21 -8.48
CA GLY A 336 -8.73 1.57 -7.95
C GLY A 336 -8.69 1.61 -6.42
N PHE A 337 -9.37 0.68 -5.74
CA PHE A 337 -9.27 0.52 -4.28
C PHE A 337 -7.84 0.19 -3.83
N GLY A 338 -7.06 -0.51 -4.64
CA GLY A 338 -5.62 -0.72 -4.43
C GLY A 338 -4.85 0.59 -4.30
N VAL A 339 -4.99 1.50 -5.27
CA VAL A 339 -4.34 2.82 -5.26
C VAL A 339 -4.84 3.70 -4.12
N PHE A 340 -6.15 3.68 -3.84
CA PHE A 340 -6.71 4.39 -2.70
C PHE A 340 -6.03 3.98 -1.38
N ASN A 341 -5.81 2.68 -1.16
CA ASN A 341 -5.13 2.20 0.04
C ASN A 341 -3.67 2.68 0.12
N ILE A 342 -2.94 2.65 -0.99
CA ILE A 342 -1.56 3.15 -1.07
C ILE A 342 -1.53 4.61 -0.59
N VAL A 343 -2.34 5.47 -1.22
CA VAL A 343 -2.42 6.91 -0.94
C VAL A 343 -2.89 7.20 0.48
N TYR A 344 -3.92 6.49 0.96
CA TYR A 344 -4.42 6.65 2.32
C TYR A 344 -3.35 6.27 3.35
N GLY A 345 -2.65 5.16 3.13
CA GLY A 345 -1.58 4.68 4.01
C GLY A 345 -0.45 5.69 4.14
N SER A 346 0.15 6.10 3.02
CA SER A 346 1.24 7.08 2.98
C SER A 346 0.82 8.42 3.57
N SER A 347 -0.32 8.98 3.15
CA SER A 347 -0.83 10.27 3.65
C SER A 347 -1.08 10.22 5.15
N SER A 348 -1.64 9.11 5.65
CA SER A 348 -1.89 8.95 7.07
C SER A 348 -0.61 8.84 7.91
N LEU A 349 0.47 8.29 7.36
CA LEU A 349 1.77 8.25 8.03
C LEU A 349 2.41 9.63 8.05
N VAL A 350 2.45 10.33 6.91
CA VAL A 350 3.01 11.69 6.80
C VAL A 350 2.31 12.64 7.76
N ARG A 351 0.97 12.59 7.83
CA ARG A 351 0.19 13.39 8.79
C ARG A 351 0.55 13.09 10.24
N GLU A 352 0.87 11.85 10.59
CA GLU A 352 1.29 11.50 11.95
C GLU A 352 2.70 12.03 12.26
N ASN A 353 3.59 12.06 11.28
CA ASN A 353 4.89 12.74 11.39
C ASN A 353 4.73 14.26 11.56
N ASP A 354 3.88 14.92 10.79
CA ASP A 354 3.66 16.37 10.88
C ASP A 354 3.08 16.80 12.23
N ASN A 355 2.26 15.94 12.85
CA ASN A 355 1.74 16.15 14.20
C ASN A 355 2.86 16.25 15.26
N ILE A 356 4.04 15.69 15.01
CA ILE A 356 5.20 15.79 15.92
C ILE A 356 5.64 17.25 16.00
N GLY A 357 5.78 17.93 14.86
CA GLY A 357 6.08 19.36 14.79
C GLY A 357 5.13 20.22 15.60
N VAL A 358 3.82 19.96 15.45
CA VAL A 358 2.77 20.64 16.21
C VAL A 358 2.92 20.39 17.72
N ASN A 359 3.20 19.15 18.13
CA ASN A 359 3.37 18.81 19.55
C ASN A 359 4.66 19.39 20.15
N VAL A 360 5.74 19.48 19.37
CA VAL A 360 7.00 20.12 19.77
C VAL A 360 6.77 21.62 20.01
N HIS A 361 6.13 22.35 19.10
CA HIS A 361 5.84 23.77 19.32
C HIS A 361 4.90 24.02 20.49
N LYS A 362 3.87 23.17 20.67
CA LYS A 362 3.00 23.23 21.84
C LYS A 362 3.76 23.03 23.15
N LEU A 363 4.77 22.16 23.17
CA LEU A 363 5.61 21.92 24.33
C LEU A 363 6.62 23.08 24.53
N LEU A 364 7.24 23.57 23.46
CA LEU A 364 8.17 24.70 23.49
C LEU A 364 7.52 25.94 24.12
N ASN A 365 6.30 26.30 23.71
CA ASN A 365 5.58 27.46 24.26
C ASN A 365 5.34 27.38 25.78
N VAL A 366 5.28 26.17 26.34
CA VAL A 366 5.13 25.98 27.80
C VAL A 366 6.50 25.95 28.49
N ALA A 367 7.54 25.44 27.82
CA ALA A 367 8.88 25.27 28.35
C ALA A 367 9.71 26.57 28.41
N THR A 368 9.51 27.52 27.47
CA THR A 368 10.32 28.76 27.36
C THR A 368 10.37 29.60 28.65
N GLY A 369 9.37 29.47 29.52
CA GLY A 369 9.32 30.18 30.81
C GLY A 369 9.74 29.37 32.04
N THR A 370 10.24 28.14 31.88
CA THR A 370 10.52 27.24 33.02
C THR A 370 11.87 26.55 32.91
N ASP A 371 12.28 26.13 31.72
CA ASP A 371 13.50 25.36 31.51
C ASP A 371 14.15 25.76 30.16
N SER A 372 15.24 26.52 30.26
CA SER A 372 15.98 27.03 29.09
C SER A 372 16.69 25.93 28.29
N GLU A 373 17.14 24.86 28.96
CA GLU A 373 17.82 23.74 28.31
C GLU A 373 16.80 22.90 27.51
N LEU A 374 15.65 22.62 28.11
CA LEU A 374 14.54 21.94 27.45
C LEU A 374 14.07 22.73 26.21
N ALA A 375 13.93 24.05 26.34
CA ALA A 375 13.55 24.92 25.22
C ALA A 375 14.59 24.87 24.08
N ALA A 376 15.89 24.89 24.40
CA ALA A 376 16.96 24.79 23.40
C ALA A 376 16.92 23.45 22.64
N LYS A 377 16.74 22.32 23.34
CA LYS A 377 16.61 20.99 22.70
C LYS A 377 15.36 20.87 21.83
N LEU A 378 14.24 21.46 22.25
CA LEU A 378 13.01 21.48 21.47
C LEU A 378 13.13 22.35 20.21
N MET A 379 13.86 23.47 20.29
CA MET A 379 14.18 24.30 19.13
C MET A 379 15.03 23.54 18.12
N GLN A 380 16.06 22.80 18.59
CA GLN A 380 16.87 21.93 17.74
C GLN A 380 16.02 20.85 17.05
N LEU A 381 15.12 20.20 17.79
CA LEU A 381 14.19 19.21 17.22
C LEU A 381 13.24 19.83 16.20
N SER A 382 12.71 21.03 16.46
CA SER A 382 11.89 21.77 15.50
C SER A 382 12.63 22.01 14.19
N LEU A 383 13.87 22.50 14.27
CA LEU A 383 14.72 22.72 13.10
C LEU A 383 15.00 21.42 12.33
N GLN A 384 15.30 20.33 13.05
CA GLN A 384 15.52 19.02 12.44
C GLN A 384 14.30 18.55 11.62
N MET A 385 13.08 18.70 12.16
CA MET A 385 11.85 18.28 11.46
C MET A 385 11.53 19.13 10.22
N VAL A 386 11.98 20.39 10.18
CA VAL A 386 11.86 21.23 8.98
C VAL A 386 12.71 20.69 7.83
N HIS A 387 13.93 20.23 8.14
CA HIS A 387 14.87 19.72 7.13
C HIS A 387 14.69 18.23 6.81
N ARG A 388 14.24 17.42 7.77
CA ARG A 388 14.10 15.96 7.62
C ARG A 388 12.63 15.56 7.55
N LYS A 389 12.03 15.74 6.38
CA LYS A 389 10.62 15.44 6.11
C LYS A 389 10.44 14.01 5.61
N VAL A 390 9.39 13.35 6.09
CA VAL A 390 8.96 12.08 5.53
C VAL A 390 8.10 12.36 4.30
N ARG A 391 8.49 11.81 3.15
CA ARG A 391 7.71 11.81 1.93
C ARG A 391 7.79 10.42 1.31
N PHE A 392 6.69 9.98 0.72
CA PHE A 392 6.72 8.81 -0.17
C PHE A 392 6.43 9.30 -1.57
N SER A 393 7.39 9.08 -2.47
CA SER A 393 7.28 9.45 -3.88
C SER A 393 7.59 8.27 -4.80
N ALA A 394 6.97 8.28 -5.97
CA ALA A 394 7.23 7.32 -7.04
C ALA A 394 8.25 7.91 -8.01
N CYS A 395 9.50 7.43 -7.95
CA CYS A 395 10.68 7.88 -8.69
C CYS A 395 10.89 9.41 -8.69
N GLY A 396 10.40 10.13 -7.67
CA GLY A 396 10.37 11.60 -7.64
C GLY A 396 9.37 12.24 -8.61
N LEU A 397 8.64 11.46 -9.41
CA LEU A 397 7.70 11.93 -10.42
C LEU A 397 6.42 12.50 -9.79
N PHE A 398 5.88 11.81 -8.78
CA PHE A 398 4.71 12.27 -8.01
C PHE A 398 4.76 11.79 -6.56
N SER A 399 4.11 12.56 -5.67
CA SER A 399 3.88 12.18 -4.26
C SER A 399 2.77 11.14 -4.17
N LEU A 400 2.88 10.20 -3.23
CA LEU A 400 1.80 9.30 -2.87
C LEU A 400 0.85 9.98 -1.88
N ASP A 401 0.11 11.00 -2.32
CA ASP A 401 -0.88 11.73 -1.52
C ASP A 401 -2.23 11.84 -2.24
N PHE A 402 -3.24 12.47 -1.60
CA PHE A 402 -4.57 12.59 -2.20
C PHE A 402 -4.60 13.42 -3.49
N THR A 403 -3.58 14.26 -3.74
CA THR A 403 -3.44 14.96 -5.01
C THR A 403 -3.24 13.97 -6.16
N LEU A 404 -2.55 12.85 -5.93
CA LEU A 404 -2.42 11.78 -6.93
C LEU A 404 -3.79 11.25 -7.39
N ILE A 405 -4.71 10.97 -6.47
CA ILE A 405 -6.05 10.48 -6.83
C ILE A 405 -6.79 11.53 -7.66
N PHE A 406 -6.74 12.80 -7.25
CA PHE A 406 -7.35 13.90 -7.99
C PHE A 406 -6.80 13.99 -9.42
N THR A 407 -5.48 13.93 -9.59
CA THR A 407 -4.83 13.96 -10.90
C THR A 407 -5.18 12.74 -11.75
N LEU A 408 -5.21 11.53 -11.17
CA LEU A 408 -5.57 10.31 -11.89
C LEU A 408 -7.01 10.33 -12.38
N VAL A 409 -7.96 10.77 -11.53
CA VAL A 409 -9.38 10.89 -11.91
C VAL A 409 -9.57 11.96 -12.99
N GLY A 410 -8.92 13.11 -12.86
CA GLY A 410 -8.96 14.17 -13.88
C GLY A 410 -8.42 13.67 -15.22
N ALA A 411 -7.22 13.09 -15.25
CA ALA A 411 -6.61 12.56 -16.46
C ALA A 411 -7.44 11.42 -17.07
N ALA A 412 -7.95 10.49 -16.26
CA ALA A 412 -8.80 9.40 -16.75
C ALA A 412 -10.07 9.94 -17.41
N THR A 413 -10.69 10.96 -16.83
CA THR A 413 -11.88 11.62 -17.39
C THR A 413 -11.56 12.29 -18.73
N THR A 414 -10.43 12.99 -18.84
CA THR A 414 -9.99 13.61 -20.10
C THR A 414 -9.75 12.57 -21.19
N TYR A 415 -9.04 11.48 -20.90
CA TYR A 415 -8.83 10.39 -21.87
C TYR A 415 -10.15 9.72 -22.27
N LEU A 416 -11.06 9.53 -21.33
CA LEU A 416 -12.37 8.95 -21.59
C LEU A 416 -13.18 9.81 -22.57
N VAL A 417 -13.20 11.13 -22.36
CA VAL A 417 -13.85 12.08 -23.28
C VAL A 417 -13.23 12.00 -24.68
N ILE A 418 -11.90 11.96 -24.78
CA ILE A 418 -11.19 11.85 -26.07
C ILE A 418 -11.56 10.55 -26.78
N LEU A 419 -11.57 9.41 -26.07
CA LEU A 419 -11.91 8.11 -26.65
C LEU A 419 -13.35 8.07 -27.18
N ILE A 420 -14.31 8.61 -26.42
CA ILE A 420 -15.70 8.70 -26.84
C ILE A 420 -15.86 9.61 -28.06
N GLN A 421 -15.22 10.78 -28.06
CA GLN A 421 -15.28 11.69 -29.21
C GLN A 421 -14.70 11.07 -30.48
N TYR A 422 -13.59 10.35 -30.34
CA TYR A 422 -12.97 9.64 -31.44
C TYR A 422 -13.92 8.58 -32.04
N GLU A 423 -14.57 7.79 -31.19
CA GLU A 423 -15.52 6.77 -31.61
C GLU A 423 -16.75 7.37 -32.32
N LEU A 424 -17.37 8.42 -31.76
CA LEU A 424 -18.50 9.10 -32.37
C LEU A 424 -18.16 9.66 -33.76
N SER A 425 -16.96 10.24 -33.92
CA SER A 425 -16.50 10.77 -35.21
C SER A 425 -16.30 9.69 -36.27
N MET A 426 -15.84 8.49 -35.86
CA MET A 426 -15.67 7.35 -36.75
C MET A 426 -17.02 6.82 -37.23
N ASP A 427 -18.02 6.77 -36.36
CA ASP A 427 -19.36 6.27 -36.72
C ASP A 427 -20.10 7.21 -37.67
N GLU A 428 -19.99 8.53 -37.48
CA GLU A 428 -20.51 9.54 -38.42
C GLU A 428 -19.84 9.40 -39.80
N SER A 429 -18.52 9.21 -39.84
CA SER A 429 -17.79 9.00 -41.10
C SER A 429 -18.21 7.72 -41.82
N LYS A 430 -18.49 6.63 -41.07
CA LYS A 430 -19.02 5.38 -41.63
C LYS A 430 -20.40 5.58 -42.25
N HIS A 431 -21.31 6.23 -41.54
CA HIS A 431 -22.65 6.55 -42.06
C HIS A 431 -22.57 7.42 -43.32
N GLN A 432 -21.68 8.42 -43.35
CA GLN A 432 -21.48 9.28 -44.51
C GLN A 432 -20.89 8.52 -45.71
N ASN A 433 -19.92 7.61 -45.49
CA ASN A 433 -19.34 6.78 -46.53
C ASN A 433 -20.34 5.77 -47.11
N ILE A 434 -21.15 5.15 -46.26
CA ILE A 434 -22.23 4.25 -46.69
C ILE A 434 -23.29 5.04 -47.48
N ALA A 435 -23.73 6.20 -46.98
CA ALA A 435 -24.69 7.05 -47.69
C ALA A 435 -24.17 7.48 -49.07
N ARG A 436 -22.88 7.84 -49.19
CA ARG A 436 -22.24 8.13 -50.49
C ARG A 436 -22.14 6.92 -51.40
N ALA A 437 -21.88 5.72 -50.87
CA ALA A 437 -21.86 4.50 -51.67
C ALA A 437 -23.25 4.11 -52.20
N PHE A 438 -24.30 4.38 -51.42
CA PHE A 438 -25.69 4.12 -51.82
C PHE A 438 -26.26 5.20 -52.77
N LEU A 439 -25.93 6.47 -52.54
CA LEU A 439 -26.46 7.60 -53.34
C LEU A 439 -25.55 7.98 -54.52
N GLY A 440 -24.32 7.46 -54.57
CA GLY A 440 -23.29 7.85 -55.54
C GLY A 440 -23.32 7.12 -56.88
N ASN A 441 -24.34 6.30 -57.18
CA ASN A 441 -24.45 5.58 -58.44
C ASN A 441 -25.56 6.09 -59.39
N GLU A 442 -26.17 7.23 -59.10
CA GLU A 442 -27.00 7.93 -60.08
C GLU A 442 -26.17 8.93 -60.88
N THR A 443 -25.42 8.42 -61.86
CA THR A 443 -25.00 9.24 -63.00
C THR A 443 -26.25 9.56 -63.83
N TRP A 444 -26.83 10.74 -63.60
CA TRP A 444 -27.77 11.33 -64.53
C TRP A 444 -26.99 11.74 -65.79
N ASN A 445 -27.18 10.97 -66.87
CA ASN A 445 -26.74 11.31 -68.24
C ASN A 445 -27.44 12.56 -68.77
#